data_AF-A0A537X575-F1
#
_entry.id   AF-A0A537X575-F1
#
_cell.length_a   1.000
_cell.length_b   1.000
_cell.length_c   1.000
_cell.angle_alpha   90.00
_cell.angle_beta   90.00
_cell.angle_gamma   90.00
#
_symmetry.space_group_name_H-M   'P 1'
#
loop_
_entity.id
_entity.type
_entity.pdbx_description
1 polymer ?
#
loop_
_entity_poly.entity_id
_entity_poly.type
_entity_poly.pdbx_seq_one_letter_code
_entity_poly.pdbx_strand_id
1 'polypeptide(L)'
;MKQLELRRHAPRDPAADRLSEAGRARAMEVGRAHQDVAYVAVFVSPAERAAETVAWFLRGAGQQLPQEHSVVPGLAGKDQTEGSPEGMAIGIRSLLEQLPEGGRGLAISHTPFVERAALGLTGHEVEPMRECEGLLITLRDDGDIEIEELRLPGSTAG
;
A
#
# COMPACT_ATOMS: atom_id res chain seq x y z
N MET A 1 -0.48 13.52 13.50
CA MET A 1 0.29 12.66 12.57
C MET A 1 -0.67 11.84 11.74
N LYS A 2 -0.32 11.56 10.47
CA LYS A 2 -1.15 10.79 9.53
C LYS A 2 -0.34 9.63 8.97
N GLN A 3 -0.98 8.48 8.75
CA GLN A 3 -0.26 7.27 8.32
C GLN A 3 -0.87 6.66 7.06
N LEU A 4 -0.03 6.21 6.13
CA LEU A 4 -0.45 5.45 4.96
C LEU A 4 0.33 4.15 4.88
N GLU A 5 -0.38 3.03 4.92
CA GLU A 5 0.18 1.73 4.61
C GLU A 5 0.10 1.50 3.09
N LEU A 6 1.24 1.60 2.41
CA LEU A 6 1.36 1.36 0.97
C LEU A 6 1.88 -0.06 0.75
N ARG A 7 1.05 -0.94 0.17
CA ARG A 7 1.39 -2.36 -0.05
C ARG A 7 1.36 -2.73 -1.51
N ARG A 8 2.20 -3.68 -1.90
CA ARG A 8 2.06 -4.38 -3.18
C ARG A 8 0.87 -5.33 -3.14
N HIS A 9 0.13 -5.42 -4.25
CA HIS A 9 -0.95 -6.39 -4.40
C HIS A 9 -0.49 -7.83 -4.08
N ALA A 10 -1.44 -8.68 -3.69
CA ALA A 10 -1.20 -10.09 -3.41
C ALA A 10 -0.94 -10.92 -4.70
N PRO A 11 -0.38 -12.13 -4.58
CA PRO A 11 -0.13 -13.01 -5.73
C PRO A 11 -1.33 -13.18 -6.65
N ARG A 12 -1.15 -12.78 -7.91
CA ARG A 12 -2.21 -12.83 -8.93
C ARG A 12 -2.28 -14.15 -9.68
N ASP A 13 -3.43 -14.43 -10.25
CA ASP A 13 -3.59 -15.39 -11.33
C ASP A 13 -2.75 -14.93 -12.54
N PRO A 14 -1.87 -15.75 -13.11
CA PRO A 14 -1.06 -15.34 -14.26
C PRO A 14 -1.91 -15.03 -15.50
N ALA A 15 -3.09 -15.64 -15.63
CA ALA A 15 -3.96 -15.55 -16.81
C ALA A 15 -5.06 -14.49 -16.70
N ALA A 16 -5.25 -13.86 -15.54
CA ALA A 16 -6.33 -12.89 -15.30
C ALA A 16 -5.94 -11.79 -14.30
N ASP A 17 -6.62 -10.64 -14.34
CA ASP A 17 -6.43 -9.57 -13.35
C ASP A 17 -7.19 -9.86 -12.04
N ARG A 18 -6.81 -10.93 -11.36
CA ARG A 18 -7.42 -11.35 -10.10
C ARG A 18 -6.40 -12.06 -9.23
N LEU A 19 -6.70 -12.24 -7.96
CA LEU A 19 -5.85 -13.01 -7.06
C LEU A 19 -5.92 -14.51 -7.35
N SER A 20 -4.77 -15.15 -7.22
CA SER A 20 -4.69 -16.61 -7.09
C SER A 20 -5.29 -17.05 -5.74
N GLU A 21 -5.63 -18.33 -5.59
CA GLU A 21 -6.10 -18.86 -4.30
C GLU A 21 -5.07 -18.64 -3.18
N ALA A 22 -3.79 -18.91 -3.47
CA ALA A 22 -2.68 -18.64 -2.56
C ALA A 22 -2.57 -17.15 -2.22
N GLY A 23 -2.80 -16.26 -3.20
CA GLY A 23 -2.79 -14.82 -2.99
C GLY A 23 -3.91 -14.35 -2.07
N ARG A 24 -5.12 -14.90 -2.21
CA ARG A 24 -6.26 -14.63 -1.30
C ARG A 24 -5.95 -15.08 0.13
N ALA A 25 -5.39 -16.28 0.28
CA ALA A 25 -5.00 -16.82 1.58
C ALA A 25 -3.91 -15.96 2.23
N ARG A 26 -2.89 -15.54 1.47
CA ARG A 26 -1.84 -14.65 1.96
C ARG A 26 -2.40 -13.28 2.36
N ALA A 27 -3.28 -12.70 1.56
CA ALA A 27 -3.90 -11.41 1.85
C ALA A 27 -4.75 -11.44 3.13
N MET A 28 -5.49 -12.53 3.33
CA MET A 28 -6.21 -12.79 4.58
C MET A 28 -5.26 -12.89 5.79
N GLU A 29 -4.13 -13.58 5.65
CA GLU A 29 -3.13 -13.72 6.71
C GLU A 29 -2.52 -12.37 7.10
N VAL A 30 -2.16 -11.54 6.13
CA VAL A 30 -1.70 -10.17 6.40
C VAL A 30 -2.77 -9.37 7.15
N GLY A 31 -4.02 -9.45 6.71
CA GLY A 31 -5.15 -8.81 7.42
C GLY A 31 -5.25 -9.24 8.89
N ARG A 32 -5.16 -10.54 9.17
CA ARG A 32 -5.22 -11.07 10.55
C ARG A 32 -4.08 -10.57 11.43
N ALA A 33 -2.89 -10.40 10.87
CA ALA A 33 -1.74 -9.85 11.59
C ALA A 33 -1.90 -8.36 11.95
N HIS A 34 -2.87 -7.65 11.36
CA HIS A 34 -3.12 -6.23 11.56
C HIS A 34 -4.51 -5.95 12.16
N GLN A 35 -5.08 -6.89 12.93
CA GLN A 35 -6.40 -6.74 13.54
C GLN A 35 -6.53 -5.52 14.47
N ASP A 36 -5.42 -5.03 15.02
CA ASP A 36 -5.38 -3.88 15.92
C ASP A 36 -5.28 -2.53 15.17
N VAL A 37 -5.19 -2.56 13.84
CA VAL A 37 -5.10 -1.38 12.99
C VAL A 37 -6.46 -1.08 12.39
N ALA A 38 -7.05 0.08 12.70
CA ALA A 38 -8.27 0.54 12.04
C ALA A 38 -7.94 1.44 10.83
N TYR A 39 -8.32 1.01 9.62
CA TYR A 39 -8.15 1.84 8.43
C TYR A 39 -9.32 2.80 8.28
N VAL A 40 -9.04 4.10 8.19
CA VAL A 40 -10.06 5.15 8.01
C VAL A 40 -10.30 5.48 6.53
N ALA A 41 -9.37 5.08 5.66
CA ALA A 41 -9.48 5.27 4.21
C ALA A 41 -8.80 4.15 3.42
N VAL A 42 -9.28 3.89 2.21
CA VAL A 42 -8.72 2.89 1.29
C VAL A 42 -8.49 3.47 -0.10
N PHE A 43 -7.30 3.24 -0.65
CA PHE A 43 -6.94 3.69 -1.99
C PHE A 43 -6.43 2.50 -2.81
N VAL A 44 -6.90 2.35 -4.05
CA VAL A 44 -6.44 1.26 -4.93
C VAL A 44 -6.14 1.78 -6.32
N SER A 45 -5.18 1.17 -6.99
CA SER A 45 -5.06 1.33 -8.45
C SER A 45 -6.33 0.80 -9.17
N PRO A 46 -6.56 1.15 -10.44
CA PRO A 46 -7.64 0.60 -11.25
C PRO A 46 -7.59 -0.93 -11.50
N ALA A 47 -6.51 -1.61 -11.12
CA ALA A 47 -6.40 -3.06 -11.29
C ALA A 47 -7.31 -3.82 -10.33
N GLU A 48 -8.06 -4.81 -10.84
CA GLU A 48 -9.00 -5.61 -10.07
C GLU A 48 -8.29 -6.37 -8.93
N ARG A 49 -7.08 -6.91 -9.18
CA ARG A 49 -6.27 -7.56 -8.15
C ARG A 49 -5.92 -6.65 -6.95
N ALA A 50 -5.84 -5.34 -7.15
CA ALA A 50 -5.55 -4.39 -6.07
C ALA A 50 -6.77 -4.24 -5.15
N ALA A 51 -7.97 -4.07 -5.74
CA ALA A 51 -9.23 -4.06 -5.00
C ALA A 51 -9.48 -5.39 -4.27
N GLU A 52 -9.21 -6.53 -4.94
CA GLU A 52 -9.35 -7.84 -4.32
C GLU A 52 -8.37 -8.03 -3.15
N THR A 53 -7.13 -7.52 -3.25
CA THR A 53 -6.17 -7.54 -2.14
C THR A 53 -6.72 -6.82 -0.91
N VAL A 54 -7.24 -5.60 -1.08
CA VAL A 54 -7.89 -4.87 0.03
C VAL A 54 -9.02 -5.68 0.64
N ALA A 55 -9.90 -6.25 -0.19
CA ALA A 55 -11.05 -6.99 0.30
C ALA A 55 -10.64 -8.16 1.22
N TRP A 56 -9.56 -8.86 0.87
CA TRP A 56 -9.03 -9.95 1.71
C TRP A 56 -8.26 -9.45 2.93
N PHE A 57 -7.52 -8.33 2.84
CA PHE A 57 -6.88 -7.69 4.00
C PHE A 57 -7.93 -7.27 5.03
N LEU A 58 -8.95 -6.52 4.63
CA LEU A 58 -10.01 -6.05 5.51
C LEU A 58 -10.79 -7.22 6.12
N ARG A 59 -11.11 -8.25 5.32
CA ARG A 59 -11.74 -9.48 5.82
C ARG A 59 -10.89 -10.16 6.89
N GLY A 60 -9.58 -10.25 6.68
CA GLY A 60 -8.64 -10.80 7.66
C GLY A 60 -8.57 -9.99 8.94
N ALA A 61 -8.62 -8.66 8.82
CA ALA A 61 -8.60 -7.72 9.93
C ALA A 61 -9.98 -7.55 10.63
N GLY A 62 -11.02 -8.27 10.18
CA GLY A 62 -12.38 -8.14 10.73
C GLY A 62 -13.06 -6.81 10.43
N GLN A 63 -12.59 -6.07 9.41
CA GLN A 63 -13.05 -4.73 9.07
C GLN A 63 -13.95 -4.72 7.82
N GLN A 64 -14.84 -3.74 7.77
CA GLN A 64 -15.59 -3.39 6.57
C GLN A 64 -14.79 -2.38 5.73
N LEU A 65 -15.16 -2.22 4.46
CA LEU A 65 -14.63 -1.14 3.63
C LEU A 65 -15.00 0.22 4.26
N PRO A 66 -14.02 1.10 4.53
CA PRO A 66 -14.31 2.44 5.04
C PRO A 66 -15.16 3.25 4.06
N GLN A 67 -15.91 4.22 4.57
CA GLN A 67 -16.70 5.13 3.71
C GLN A 67 -15.79 5.91 2.76
N GLU A 68 -14.63 6.37 3.26
CA GLU A 68 -13.59 6.97 2.43
C GLU A 68 -12.84 5.89 1.67
N HIS A 69 -13.14 5.75 0.38
CA HIS A 69 -12.37 4.89 -0.50
C HIS A 69 -12.40 5.42 -1.93
N SER A 70 -11.30 5.24 -2.66
CA SER A 70 -11.24 5.66 -4.05
C SER A 70 -10.28 4.83 -4.91
N VAL A 71 -10.54 4.87 -6.22
CA VAL A 71 -9.63 4.35 -7.23
C VAL A 71 -8.72 5.48 -7.68
N VAL A 72 -7.41 5.29 -7.53
CA VAL A 72 -6.38 6.28 -7.80
C VAL A 72 -5.51 5.80 -8.95
N PRO A 73 -5.68 6.32 -10.19
CA PRO A 73 -4.92 5.90 -11.37
C PRO A 73 -3.39 6.00 -11.18
N GLY A 74 -2.94 7.00 -10.41
CA GLY A 74 -1.53 7.18 -10.06
C GLY A 74 -0.92 5.92 -9.45
N LEU A 75 -1.67 5.18 -8.61
CA LEU A 75 -1.21 3.93 -8.00
C LEU A 75 -0.92 2.79 -8.99
N ALA A 76 -1.25 2.95 -10.29
CA ALA A 76 -0.85 1.99 -11.31
C ALA A 76 0.62 2.14 -11.78
N GLY A 77 1.30 3.23 -11.41
CA GLY A 77 2.64 3.56 -11.88
C GLY A 77 2.71 3.94 -13.37
N LYS A 78 1.59 4.41 -13.94
CA LYS A 78 1.45 4.83 -15.35
C LYS A 78 0.94 6.28 -15.49
N ASP A 79 1.25 7.11 -14.50
CA ASP A 79 0.92 8.54 -14.56
C ASP A 79 1.86 9.29 -15.51
N GLN A 80 1.67 10.61 -15.63
CA GLN A 80 2.44 11.47 -16.54
C GLN A 80 3.94 11.53 -16.20
N THR A 81 4.35 11.08 -15.01
CA THR A 81 5.76 11.00 -14.59
C THR A 81 6.35 9.61 -14.85
N GLU A 82 5.60 8.70 -15.48
CA GLU A 82 5.97 7.29 -15.70
C GLU A 82 6.35 6.58 -14.38
N GLY A 83 5.73 7.01 -13.28
CA GLY A 83 6.04 6.55 -11.93
C GLY A 83 7.45 6.95 -11.47
N SER A 84 7.94 8.15 -11.80
CA SER A 84 9.22 8.66 -11.28
C SER A 84 9.18 8.76 -9.75
N PRO A 85 10.30 8.54 -9.02
CA PRO A 85 10.31 8.65 -7.56
C PRO A 85 9.70 9.95 -7.02
N GLU A 86 9.93 11.08 -7.67
CA GLU A 86 9.40 12.39 -7.26
C GLU A 86 7.88 12.47 -7.44
N GLY A 87 7.36 12.05 -8.61
CA GLY A 87 5.91 12.03 -8.85
C GLY A 87 5.19 11.09 -7.88
N MET A 88 5.85 10.01 -7.53
CA MET A 88 5.38 9.04 -6.54
C MET A 88 5.32 9.62 -5.14
N ALA A 89 6.38 10.30 -4.70
CA ALA A 89 6.40 10.99 -3.42
C ALA A 89 5.30 12.04 -3.32
N ILE A 90 5.08 12.81 -4.39
CA ILE A 90 3.97 13.78 -4.49
C ILE A 90 2.62 13.08 -4.35
N GLY A 91 2.39 12.01 -5.11
CA GLY A 91 1.14 11.24 -5.06
C GLY A 91 0.85 10.69 -3.66
N ILE A 92 1.86 10.11 -3.00
CA ILE A 92 1.73 9.60 -1.63
C ILE A 92 1.45 10.72 -0.63
N ARG A 93 2.13 11.87 -0.74
CA ARG A 93 1.85 13.03 0.12
C ARG A 93 0.41 13.52 -0.06
N SER A 94 -0.10 13.58 -1.29
CA SER A 94 -1.50 13.94 -1.54
C SER A 94 -2.50 12.94 -0.96
N LEU A 95 -2.17 11.64 -0.88
CA LEU A 95 -3.01 10.66 -0.18
C LEU A 95 -2.96 10.85 1.34
N LEU A 96 -1.79 11.10 1.93
CA LEU A 96 -1.64 11.40 3.36
C LEU A 96 -2.44 12.65 3.75
N GLU A 97 -2.43 13.69 2.91
CA GLU A 97 -3.15 14.95 3.16
C GLU A 97 -4.67 14.76 3.24
N GLN A 98 -5.23 13.79 2.51
CA GLN A 98 -6.66 13.44 2.56
C GLN A 98 -7.08 12.76 3.87
N LEU A 99 -6.13 12.19 4.62
CA LEU A 99 -6.44 11.52 5.87
C LEU A 99 -6.75 12.52 7.00
N PRO A 100 -7.67 12.19 7.91
CA PRO A 100 -7.83 12.94 9.15
C PRO A 100 -6.59 12.79 10.04
N GLU A 101 -6.39 13.75 10.93
CA GLU A 101 -5.33 13.63 11.96
C GLU A 101 -5.51 12.37 12.81
N GLY A 102 -4.42 11.66 13.05
CA GLY A 102 -4.41 10.36 13.72
C GLY A 102 -4.93 9.20 12.87
N GLY A 103 -5.38 9.46 11.64
CA GLY A 103 -5.92 8.46 10.73
C GLY A 103 -4.83 7.62 10.06
N ARG A 104 -5.16 6.34 9.82
CA ARG A 104 -4.37 5.43 9.00
C ARG A 104 -5.13 5.00 7.75
N GLY A 105 -4.55 5.25 6.58
CA GLY A 105 -5.05 4.77 5.29
C GLY A 105 -4.36 3.49 4.84
N LEU A 106 -5.01 2.73 3.96
CA LEU A 106 -4.44 1.59 3.24
C LEU A 106 -4.42 1.88 1.74
N ALA A 107 -3.26 1.76 1.10
CA ALA A 107 -3.09 1.89 -0.34
C ALA A 107 -2.53 0.60 -0.95
N ILE A 108 -3.17 0.05 -1.99
CA ILE A 108 -2.65 -1.10 -2.74
C ILE A 108 -2.13 -0.68 -4.11
N SER A 109 -0.88 -1.03 -4.37
CA SER A 109 -0.12 -0.67 -5.56
C SER A 109 0.64 -1.87 -6.18
N HIS A 110 1.56 -1.60 -7.11
CA HIS A 110 2.30 -2.57 -7.93
C HIS A 110 3.82 -2.43 -7.74
N THR A 111 4.60 -3.33 -8.32
CA THR A 111 6.05 -3.09 -8.48
C THR A 111 6.30 -2.26 -9.74
N PRO A 112 7.33 -1.39 -9.74
CA PRO A 112 8.23 -0.99 -8.64
C PRO A 112 7.71 0.20 -7.81
N PHE A 113 6.38 0.34 -7.67
CA PHE A 113 5.76 1.54 -7.12
C PHE A 113 6.16 1.79 -5.66
N VAL A 114 6.21 0.73 -4.86
CA VAL A 114 6.51 0.83 -3.43
C VAL A 114 7.95 1.29 -3.21
N GLU A 115 8.90 0.70 -3.92
CA GLU A 115 10.32 1.01 -3.81
C GLU A 115 10.63 2.43 -4.33
N ARG A 116 10.01 2.83 -5.44
CA ARG A 116 10.15 4.19 -5.97
C ARG A 116 9.55 5.24 -5.04
N ALA A 117 8.46 4.92 -4.34
CA ALA A 117 7.91 5.82 -3.32
C ALA A 117 8.89 6.01 -2.16
N ALA A 118 9.55 4.95 -1.69
CA ALA A 118 10.60 5.07 -0.66
C ALA A 118 11.72 6.00 -1.11
N LEU A 119 12.25 5.77 -2.32
CA LEU A 119 13.31 6.59 -2.90
C LEU A 119 12.91 8.05 -3.01
N GLY A 120 11.71 8.34 -3.52
CA GLY A 120 11.25 9.71 -3.69
C GLY A 120 10.97 10.45 -2.38
N LEU A 121 10.50 9.74 -1.36
CA LEU A 121 10.16 10.33 -0.07
C LEU A 121 11.37 10.56 0.83
N THR A 122 12.39 9.70 0.73
CA THR A 122 13.51 9.66 1.69
C THR A 122 14.88 9.85 1.05
N GLY A 123 15.00 9.76 -0.28
CA GLY A 123 16.27 9.75 -1.01
C GLY A 123 17.03 8.43 -0.93
N HIS A 124 16.46 7.38 -0.33
CA HIS A 124 17.12 6.09 -0.15
C HIS A 124 16.40 4.97 -0.90
N GLU A 125 17.15 4.10 -1.57
CA GLU A 125 16.61 2.88 -2.15
C GLU A 125 16.33 1.83 -1.07
N VAL A 126 15.28 1.05 -1.27
CA VAL A 126 14.92 -0.09 -0.42
C VAL A 126 15.03 -1.37 -1.24
N GLU A 127 15.35 -2.47 -0.56
CA GLU A 127 15.40 -3.79 -1.20
C GLU A 127 14.04 -4.14 -1.85
N PRO A 128 14.03 -4.87 -2.97
CA PRO A 128 12.80 -5.26 -3.65
C PRO A 128 11.76 -5.88 -2.73
N MET A 129 10.51 -5.46 -2.87
CA MET A 129 9.39 -5.89 -2.05
C MET A 129 8.59 -7.01 -2.70
N ARG A 130 8.30 -8.03 -1.90
CA ARG A 130 7.43 -9.13 -2.32
C ARG A 130 5.97 -8.68 -2.34
N GLU A 131 5.13 -9.48 -2.98
CA GLU A 131 3.69 -9.27 -2.93
C GLU A 131 3.18 -9.29 -1.48
N CYS A 132 2.25 -8.40 -1.16
CA CYS A 132 1.78 -8.06 0.20
C CYS A 132 2.81 -7.38 1.13
N GLU A 133 4.07 -7.22 0.74
CA GLU A 133 5.00 -6.34 1.47
C GLU A 133 4.75 -4.88 1.12
N GLY A 134 5.28 -3.98 1.93
CA GLY A 134 5.14 -2.57 1.66
C GLY A 134 5.82 -1.65 2.66
N LEU A 135 5.27 -0.46 2.78
CA LEU A 135 5.76 0.61 3.63
C LEU A 135 4.63 1.12 4.52
N LEU A 136 4.95 1.40 5.78
CA LEU A 136 4.16 2.30 6.60
C LEU A 136 4.82 3.67 6.52
N ILE A 137 4.09 4.64 5.97
CA ILE A 137 4.57 6.00 5.74
C ILE A 137 3.85 6.90 6.73
N THR A 138 4.61 7.59 7.58
CA THR A 138 4.07 8.48 8.61
C THR A 138 4.43 9.92 8.27
N LEU A 139 3.42 10.77 8.10
CA LEU A 139 3.56 12.22 8.06
C LEU A 139 3.40 12.77 9.47
N ARG A 140 4.48 13.33 10.00
CA ARG A 140 4.53 13.97 11.32
C ARG A 140 3.95 15.39 11.27
N ASP A 141 3.65 15.94 12.43
CA ASP A 141 3.02 17.26 12.59
C ASP A 141 3.95 18.41 12.16
N ASP A 142 5.27 18.17 12.17
CA ASP A 142 6.31 19.07 11.68
C ASP A 142 6.51 19.00 10.15
N GLY A 143 5.81 18.09 9.46
CA GLY A 143 5.90 17.88 8.02
C GLY A 143 6.93 16.83 7.59
N ASP A 144 7.68 16.25 8.54
CA ASP A 144 8.65 15.21 8.24
C ASP A 144 7.96 13.89 7.88
N ILE A 145 8.61 13.13 6.99
CA ILE A 145 8.18 11.80 6.58
C ILE A 145 9.08 10.75 7.20
N GLU A 146 8.47 9.78 7.85
CA GLU A 146 9.12 8.56 8.28
C GLU A 146 8.57 7.36 7.52
N ILE A 147 9.45 6.39 7.25
CA ILE A 147 9.09 5.15 6.56
C ILE A 147 9.54 3.97 7.41
N GLU A 148 8.64 3.01 7.60
CA GLU A 148 8.91 1.69 8.15
C GLU A 148 8.62 0.63 7.08
N GLU A 149 9.56 -0.31 6.90
CA GLU A 149 9.36 -1.43 5.98
C GLU A 149 8.47 -2.51 6.59
N LEU A 150 7.40 -2.84 5.89
CA LEU A 150 6.45 -3.87 6.29
C LEU A 150 6.76 -5.18 5.56
N ARG A 151 7.76 -5.91 6.07
CA ARG A 151 8.21 -7.20 5.51
C ARG A 151 7.42 -8.38 6.05
N LEU A 152 7.31 -9.44 5.25
CA LEU A 152 6.70 -10.68 5.70
C LEU A 152 7.75 -11.62 6.35
N PRO A 153 7.36 -12.46 7.32
CA PRO A 153 8.26 -13.44 7.92
C PRO A 153 8.95 -14.31 6.87
N GLY A 154 10.27 -14.49 7.02
CA GLY A 154 11.08 -15.24 6.07
C GLY A 154 11.52 -14.45 4.81
N SER A 155 11.24 -13.14 4.74
CA SER A 155 12.00 -12.24 3.88
C SER A 155 13.29 -11.84 4.60
N THR A 156 14.41 -12.41 4.22
CA THR A 156 15.72 -11.85 4.57
C THR A 156 15.99 -10.70 3.60
N ALA A 157 16.41 -9.54 4.11
CA ALA A 157 17.19 -8.59 3.32
C ALA A 157 18.42 -9.37 2.82
N GLY A 158 18.52 -9.53 1.50
CA GLY A 158 19.64 -10.22 0.86
C GLY A 158 20.94 -9.46 1.02
#